data_AF-A0A009S4T5-F1
#
_entry.id   AF-A0A009S4T5-F1
#
_cell.length_a   1.000
_cell.length_b   1.000
_cell.length_c   1.000
_cell.angle_alpha   90.00
_cell.angle_beta   90.00
_cell.angle_gamma   90.00
#
_symmetry.space_group_name_H-M   'P 1'
#
loop_
_entity.id
_entity.type
_entity.pdbx_description
1 polymer ?
#
loop_
_entity_poly.entity_id
_entity_poly.type
_entity_poly.pdbx_seq_one_letter_code
_entity_poly.pdbx_strand_id
1 'polypeptide(L)'
;KDAGYSVGDTVVIKDQDGTELVKRPLTAEDLENGITVKVTPAAEGEDTVVTAVVTDPQGNTSPEGKDNSTVDLVVPGDVDGDGEKT
;
A
#
# COMPACT_ATOMS: atom_id res chain seq x y z
N LYS A 1 8.08 -14.61 -17.36
CA LYS A 1 9.13 -13.98 -16.53
C LYS A 1 8.53 -13.76 -15.16
N ASP A 2 8.62 -14.75 -14.31
CA ASP A 2 8.25 -14.61 -12.90
C ASP A 2 9.20 -13.58 -12.28
N ALA A 3 8.67 -12.70 -11.43
CA ALA A 3 9.39 -11.53 -10.92
C ALA A 3 10.51 -11.86 -9.90
N GLY A 4 11.01 -13.11 -9.87
CA GLY A 4 11.99 -13.58 -8.90
C GLY A 4 11.41 -13.95 -7.54
N TYR A 5 10.12 -13.70 -7.29
CA TYR A 5 9.43 -14.05 -6.04
C TYR A 5 8.93 -15.48 -6.05
N SER A 6 9.00 -16.12 -4.89
CA SER A 6 8.62 -17.52 -4.68
C SER A 6 7.78 -17.71 -3.42
N VAL A 7 7.03 -18.80 -3.38
CA VAL A 7 6.33 -19.23 -2.16
C VAL A 7 7.36 -19.42 -1.04
N GLY A 8 7.08 -18.82 0.12
CA GLY A 8 7.98 -18.82 1.27
C GLY A 8 8.85 -17.57 1.41
N ASP A 9 8.97 -16.71 0.40
CA ASP A 9 9.58 -15.39 0.55
C ASP A 9 8.73 -14.54 1.51
N THR A 10 9.35 -13.75 2.38
CA THR A 10 8.61 -12.90 3.32
C THR A 10 8.28 -11.56 2.69
N VAL A 11 6.98 -11.24 2.59
CA VAL A 11 6.51 -9.92 2.20
C VAL A 11 6.25 -9.07 3.45
N VAL A 12 6.64 -7.80 3.39
CA VAL A 12 6.30 -6.77 4.36
C VAL A 12 5.59 -5.65 3.62
N ILE A 13 4.35 -5.34 4.00
CA ILE A 13 3.55 -4.24 3.45
C ILE A 13 3.33 -3.21 4.56
N LYS A 14 3.51 -1.93 4.25
CA LYS A 14 3.32 -0.81 5.18
C LYS A 14 2.45 0.30 4.61
N ASP A 15 1.73 1.00 5.47
CA ASP A 15 1.01 2.23 5.13
C ASP A 15 1.92 3.48 5.16
N GLN A 16 1.33 4.65 4.93
CA GLN A 16 2.02 5.95 4.92
C GLN A 16 2.65 6.32 6.27
N ASP A 17 2.15 5.76 7.38
CA ASP A 17 2.68 5.98 8.73
C ASP A 17 3.80 4.99 9.10
N GLY A 18 4.09 4.05 8.20
CA GLY A 18 5.07 2.99 8.39
C GLY A 18 4.57 1.81 9.22
N THR A 19 3.27 1.73 9.49
CA THR A 19 2.63 0.62 10.20
C THR A 19 2.65 -0.63 9.34
N GLU A 20 3.08 -1.77 9.89
CA GLU A 20 3.04 -3.05 9.17
C GLU A 20 1.59 -3.52 9.02
N LEU A 21 1.08 -3.49 7.78
CA LEU A 21 -0.24 -4.02 7.42
C LEU A 21 -0.20 -5.54 7.22
N VAL A 22 0.89 -6.03 6.63
CA VAL A 22 1.13 -7.46 6.37
C VAL A 22 2.59 -7.79 6.61
N LYS A 23 2.85 -8.90 7.29
CA LYS A 23 4.17 -9.49 7.44
C LYS A 23 4.07 -11.01 7.55
N ARG A 24 4.30 -11.70 6.44
CA ARG A 24 4.20 -13.16 6.36
C ARG A 24 4.89 -13.72 5.11
N PRO A 25 5.13 -15.03 5.03
CA PRO A 25 5.53 -15.67 3.77
C PRO A 25 4.47 -15.51 2.68
N LEU A 26 4.92 -15.35 1.44
CA LEU A 26 4.12 -15.43 0.23
C LEU A 26 3.60 -16.85 0.04
N THR A 27 2.35 -16.94 -0.38
CA THR A 27 1.65 -18.16 -0.78
C THR A 27 1.52 -18.19 -2.30
N ALA A 28 1.11 -19.33 -2.86
CA ALA A 28 0.85 -19.43 -4.29
C ALA A 28 -0.29 -18.49 -4.72
N GLU A 29 -1.29 -18.29 -3.86
CA GLU A 29 -2.42 -17.40 -4.12
C GLU A 29 -1.97 -15.93 -4.23
N ASP A 30 -1.00 -15.50 -3.41
CA ASP A 30 -0.47 -14.13 -3.50
C ASP A 30 0.27 -13.86 -4.79
N LEU A 31 0.99 -14.87 -5.30
CA LEU A 31 1.72 -14.76 -6.56
C LEU A 31 0.76 -14.72 -7.75
N GLU A 32 -0.42 -15.32 -7.63
CA GLU A 32 -1.44 -15.37 -8.68
C GLU A 32 -2.38 -14.16 -8.65
N ASN A 33 -2.84 -13.75 -7.46
CA ASN A 33 -3.90 -12.74 -7.28
C ASN A 33 -3.41 -11.43 -6.63
N GLY A 34 -2.20 -11.40 -6.09
CA GLY A 34 -1.71 -10.29 -5.27
C GLY A 34 -2.28 -10.30 -3.85
N ILE A 35 -1.95 -9.26 -3.09
CA ILE A 35 -2.38 -9.09 -1.70
C ILE A 35 -3.20 -7.81 -1.60
N THR A 36 -4.45 -7.93 -1.16
CA THR A 36 -5.32 -6.79 -0.86
C THR A 36 -5.17 -6.40 0.61
N VAL A 37 -4.91 -5.13 0.87
CA VAL A 37 -4.84 -4.56 2.22
C VAL A 37 -5.87 -3.45 2.39
N LYS A 38 -6.30 -3.22 3.62
CA LYS A 38 -7.06 -2.04 4.00
C LYS A 38 -6.11 -1.04 4.61
N VAL A 39 -6.16 0.19 4.13
CA VAL A 39 -5.37 1.32 4.62
C VAL A 39 -6.31 2.42 5.08
N THR A 40 -5.94 3.12 6.15
CA THR A 40 -6.63 4.34 6.56
C THR A 40 -6.19 5.47 5.64
N PRO A 41 -7.10 6.19 4.97
CA PRO A 41 -6.73 7.33 4.14
C PRO A 41 -5.97 8.38 4.96
N ALA A 42 -5.03 9.07 4.29
CA ALA A 42 -4.38 10.26 4.83
C ALA A 42 -5.38 11.44 4.99
N ALA A 43 -4.90 12.57 5.50
CA ALA A 43 -5.73 13.77 5.60
C ALA A 43 -6.11 14.33 4.20
N GLU A 44 -7.13 15.20 4.15
CA GLU A 44 -7.51 15.89 2.91
C GLU A 44 -6.32 16.65 2.31
N GLY A 45 -6.11 16.48 1.00
CA GLY A 45 -4.97 17.03 0.28
C GLY A 45 -3.66 16.26 0.43
N GLU A 46 -3.60 15.22 1.27
CA GLU A 46 -2.42 14.38 1.47
C GLU A 46 -2.48 13.06 0.67
N ASP A 47 -1.31 12.45 0.48
CA ASP A 47 -1.18 11.16 -0.19
C ASP A 47 -1.33 10.00 0.79
N THR A 48 -2.26 9.09 0.50
CA THR A 48 -2.28 7.74 1.06
C THR A 48 -1.27 6.89 0.29
N VAL A 49 -0.34 6.26 0.99
CA VAL A 49 0.76 5.50 0.38
C VAL A 49 0.81 4.10 0.96
N VAL A 50 1.02 3.11 0.10
CA VAL A 50 1.31 1.74 0.50
C VAL A 50 2.64 1.31 -0.11
N THR A 51 3.52 0.76 0.71
CA THR A 51 4.84 0.25 0.29
C THR A 51 4.95 -1.24 0.54
N ALA A 52 5.73 -1.93 -0.29
CA ALA A 52 5.97 -3.36 -0.16
C ALA A 52 7.43 -3.73 -0.46
N VAL A 53 8.00 -4.60 0.38
CA VAL A 53 9.32 -5.21 0.18
C VAL A 53 9.19 -6.71 0.38
N VAL A 54 9.85 -7.49 -0.49
CA VAL A 54 9.92 -8.95 -0.39
C VAL A 54 11.35 -9.36 -0.07
N THR A 55 11.52 -10.31 0.85
CA THR A 55 12.81 -10.86 1.26
C THR A 55 12.81 -12.38 1.07
N ASP A 56 13.77 -12.92 0.32
CA ASP A 56 13.92 -14.37 0.18
C ASP A 56 14.49 -15.02 1.46
N PRO A 57 14.45 -16.36 1.62
CA PRO A 57 15.02 -17.01 2.79
C PRO A 57 16.56 -16.92 2.90
N GLN A 58 17.25 -16.44 1.86
CA GLN A 58 18.69 -16.18 1.86
C GLN A 58 19.00 -14.75 2.33
N GLY A 59 17.98 -13.92 2.54
CA GLY A 59 18.09 -12.54 3.01
C GLY A 59 18.23 -11.50 1.91
N ASN A 60 18.07 -11.85 0.63
CA ASN A 60 18.07 -10.85 -0.45
C ASN A 60 16.72 -10.13 -0.49
N THR A 61 16.74 -8.80 -0.61
CA THR A 61 15.53 -7.97 -0.62
C THR A 61 15.25 -7.39 -2.00
N SER A 62 13.98 -7.26 -2.34
CA SER A 62 13.54 -6.50 -3.52
C SER A 62 13.78 -5.00 -3.35
N PRO A 63 13.80 -4.23 -4.45
CA PRO A 63 13.44 -2.82 -4.41
C PRO A 63 12.04 -2.64 -3.79
N GLU A 64 11.79 -1.47 -3.23
CA GLU A 64 10.47 -1.11 -2.71
C GLU A 64 9.47 -0.94 -3.86
N GLY A 65 8.35 -1.65 -3.78
CA GLY A 65 7.14 -1.36 -4.56
C GLY A 65 6.30 -0.30 -3.85
N LYS A 66 5.66 0.59 -4.60
CA LYS A 66 4.87 1.70 -4.05
C LYS A 66 3.58 1.89 -4.83
N ASP A 67 2.48 2.05 -4.11
CA ASP A 67 1.19 2.53 -4.60
C ASP A 67 0.81 3.83 -3.86
N ASN A 68 0.15 4.76 -4.54
CA ASN A 68 -0.20 6.07 -3.97
C ASN A 68 -1.50 6.63 -4.55
N SER A 69 -2.24 7.34 -3.71
CA SER A 69 -3.42 8.10 -4.09
C SER A 69 -3.55 9.34 -3.22
N THR A 70 -3.89 10.48 -3.82
CA THR A 70 -4.20 11.71 -3.09
C THR A 70 -5.65 11.68 -2.57
N VAL A 71 -5.86 12.16 -1.35
CA VAL A 71 -7.18 12.22 -0.71
C VAL A 71 -7.86 13.54 -1.07
N ASP A 72 -9.05 13.46 -1.66
CA ASP A 72 -9.92 14.60 -1.96
C ASP A 72 -11.28 14.38 -1.31
N LEU A 73 -11.58 15.17 -0.28
CA LEU A 73 -12.84 15.14 0.46
C LEU A 73 -13.65 16.43 0.25
N VAL A 74 -13.15 17.36 -0.57
CA VAL A 74 -13.76 18.69 -0.74
C VAL A 74 -14.86 18.61 -1.79
N VAL A 75 -16.01 19.23 -1.50
CA VAL A 75 -17.09 19.32 -2.49
C VAL A 75 -16.72 20.38 -3.53
N PRO A 76 -16.88 20.11 -4.85
CA PRO A 76 -16.58 21.12 -5.86
C PRO A 76 -17.41 22.41 -5.67
N GLY A 77 -16.71 23.52 -5.35
CA GLY A 77 -17.32 24.83 -5.07
C GLY A 77 -17.53 25.14 -3.58
N ASP A 78 -17.05 24.28 -2.69
CA ASP A 78 -16.95 24.56 -1.25
C ASP A 78 -15.74 25.48 -1.01
N VAL A 79 -16.01 26.75 -0.66
CA VAL A 79 -14.97 27.77 -0.45
C VAL A 79 -14.68 28.05 1.03
N ASP A 80 -15.54 27.57 1.95
CA ASP A 80 -15.44 27.79 3.38
C ASP A 80 -15.22 26.50 4.21
N GLY A 81 -15.21 25.33 3.55
CA GLY A 81 -14.78 24.05 4.10
C GLY A 81 -15.82 23.34 4.96
N ASP A 82 -17.11 23.62 4.75
CA ASP A 82 -18.21 23.04 5.52
C ASP A 82 -18.79 21.76 4.89
N GLY A 83 -18.33 21.38 3.69
CA GLY A 83 -18.80 20.23 2.95
C GLY A 83 -20.11 20.45 2.19
N GLU A 84 -20.60 21.69 2.10
CA GLU A 84 -21.70 22.09 1.23
C GLU A 84 -21.22 22.92 0.03
N LYS A 85 -22.05 22.96 -1.01
CA LYS A 85 -21.78 23.84 -2.16
C LYS A 85 -22.25 25.25 -1.84
N THR A 86 -21.30 26.19 -1.77
CA THR A 86 -21.58 27.63 -1.66
C THR A 86 -21.93 28.29 -3.00
#